data_AF-A0A026WIK6-F1
#
_entry.id   AF-A0A026WIK6-F1
#
_cell.length_a   1.000
_cell.length_b   1.000
_cell.length_c   1.000
_cell.angle_alpha   90.00
_cell.angle_beta   90.00
_cell.angle_gamma   90.00
#
_symmetry.space_group_name_H-M   'P 1'
#
loop_
_entity.id
_entity.type
_entity.pdbx_description
1 polymer ?
#
loop_
_entity_poly.entity_id
_entity_poly.type
_entity_poly.pdbx_seq_one_letter_code
_entity_poly.pdbx_strand_id
1 'polypeptide(L)'
;MSVPTFVDLQGFIIGGNFVVKEVAVLRNGNILSHYIFGPCVPWYSLNKAERRRAFWLMANHHGEKHPRYSENDYSRRVDTTMSVPTFADLQGFIIGGNFVAKEFAVLRNGYILSHCIFGPCVPWYGLTKAERRHASWLMTNNHELQWDDGTVPYNRVKDLITKTVTDEASYTVVYVKGREKREWLRNLLLDDDDIYIETVDTHYADVPSLNKLDVTHTLRCNKHVTNCALQNVFKLFNWWFYHTK
;
A
#
# COMPACT_ATOMS: atom_id res chain seq x y z
N MET A 1 26.71 30.14 4.44
CA MET A 1 26.85 28.97 3.54
C MET A 1 25.78 27.97 3.91
N SER A 2 25.02 27.44 2.95
CA SER A 2 24.05 26.38 3.21
C SER A 2 24.79 25.08 3.54
N VAL A 3 24.41 24.42 4.64
CA VAL A 3 25.01 23.14 5.01
C VAL A 3 24.45 22.05 4.08
N PRO A 4 25.30 21.34 3.32
CA PRO A 4 24.85 20.33 2.37
C PRO A 4 24.25 19.12 3.08
N THR A 5 23.22 18.54 2.47
CA THR A 5 22.62 17.27 2.86
C THR A 5 23.07 16.22 1.86
N PHE A 6 23.57 15.09 2.34
CA PHE A 6 23.99 13.95 1.54
C PHE A 6 22.92 12.86 1.64
N VAL A 7 22.60 12.23 0.50
CA VAL A 7 21.64 11.13 0.42
C VAL A 7 22.32 9.99 -0.32
N ASP A 8 22.39 8.82 0.32
CA ASP A 8 22.78 7.56 -0.32
C ASP A 8 21.54 6.67 -0.47
N LEU A 9 21.38 6.07 -1.65
CA LEU A 9 20.28 5.16 -1.96
C LEU A 9 20.87 3.84 -2.43
N GLN A 10 20.54 2.76 -1.72
CA GLN A 10 20.85 1.40 -2.15
C GLN A 10 19.55 0.68 -2.51
N GLY A 11 19.57 -0.15 -3.56
CA GLY A 11 18.36 -0.70 -4.12
C GLY A 11 18.61 -1.65 -5.29
N PHE A 12 17.53 -2.10 -5.91
CA PHE A 12 17.55 -3.08 -7.00
C PHE A 12 16.89 -2.49 -8.25
N ILE A 13 17.37 -2.89 -9.44
CA ILE A 13 16.64 -2.63 -10.68
C ILE A 13 15.64 -3.77 -10.90
N ILE A 14 14.34 -3.47 -10.85
CA ILE A 14 13.23 -4.41 -11.07
C ILE A 14 12.33 -3.83 -12.15
N GLY A 15 12.08 -4.58 -13.22
CA GLY A 15 11.26 -4.09 -14.35
C GLY A 15 11.79 -2.81 -15.01
N GLY A 16 13.10 -2.55 -14.90
CA GLY A 16 13.73 -1.32 -15.40
C GLY A 16 13.72 -0.14 -14.41
N ASN A 17 13.04 -0.26 -13.27
CA ASN A 17 12.94 0.79 -12.27
C ASN A 17 13.87 0.53 -11.08
N PHE A 18 14.47 1.59 -10.52
CA PHE A 18 15.27 1.50 -9.31
C PHE A 18 14.37 1.50 -8.07
N VAL A 19 14.32 0.35 -7.39
CA VAL A 19 13.57 0.12 -6.16
C VAL A 19 14.52 0.25 -4.98
N VAL A 20 14.35 1.31 -4.20
CA VAL A 20 15.18 1.59 -3.02
C VAL A 20 14.92 0.52 -1.95
N LYS A 21 16.01 -0.08 -1.47
CA LYS A 21 16.06 -1.04 -0.37
C LYS A 21 16.59 -0.39 0.91
N GLU A 22 17.46 0.60 0.79
CA GLU A 22 18.03 1.32 1.90
C GLU A 22 18.27 2.78 1.51
N VAL A 23 18.03 3.69 2.44
CA VAL A 23 18.36 5.11 2.29
C VAL A 23 19.07 5.61 3.54
N ALA A 24 20.17 6.32 3.34
CA ALA A 24 20.87 7.05 4.39
C ALA A 24 20.90 8.54 4.05
N VAL A 25 20.45 9.38 4.98
CA VAL A 25 20.47 10.84 4.85
C VAL A 25 21.38 11.40 5.93
N LEU A 26 22.41 12.13 5.52
CA LEU A 26 23.39 12.74 6.42
C LEU A 26 23.41 14.25 6.23
N ARG A 27 23.53 14.98 7.34
CA ARG A 27 23.75 16.43 7.31
C ARG A 27 24.63 16.83 8.48
N ASN A 28 25.64 17.65 8.21
CA ASN A 28 26.57 18.15 9.23
C ASN A 28 27.27 17.03 10.03
N GLY A 29 27.65 15.93 9.38
CA GLY A 29 28.28 14.78 10.04
C GLY A 29 27.34 13.90 10.87
N ASN A 30 26.06 14.25 10.98
CA ASN A 30 25.05 13.45 11.67
C ASN A 30 24.19 12.66 10.69
N ILE A 31 23.88 11.41 11.03
CA ILE A 31 22.84 10.62 10.36
C ILE A 31 21.49 11.20 10.77
N LEU A 32 20.79 11.83 9.83
CA LEU A 32 19.44 12.34 10.04
C LEU A 32 18.41 11.22 9.93
N SER A 33 18.63 10.26 9.04
CA SER A 33 17.72 9.15 8.82
C SER A 33 18.46 7.98 8.18
N HIS A 34 18.14 6.77 8.63
CA HIS A 34 18.61 5.53 8.04
C HIS A 34 17.43 4.56 8.01
N TYR A 35 17.01 4.16 6.81
CA TYR A 35 15.88 3.25 6.62
C TYR A 35 16.32 2.06 5.79
N ILE A 36 15.99 0.85 6.26
CA ILE A 36 16.07 -0.39 5.47
C ILE A 36 14.65 -0.85 5.24
N PHE A 37 14.23 -0.86 3.98
CA PHE A 37 12.88 -1.26 3.58
C PHE A 37 12.76 -2.79 3.55
N GLY A 38 11.58 -3.32 3.87
CA GLY A 38 11.27 -4.74 3.70
C GLY A 38 11.34 -5.19 2.22
N PRO A 39 11.19 -6.48 1.91
CA PRO A 39 11.11 -6.91 0.52
C PRO A 39 9.88 -6.29 -0.16
N CYS A 40 10.10 -5.29 -1.03
CA CYS A 40 9.05 -4.59 -1.78
C CYS A 40 8.46 -5.43 -2.92
N VAL A 41 9.13 -6.55 -3.26
CA VAL A 41 8.72 -7.47 -4.32
C VAL A 41 8.91 -8.90 -3.82
N PRO A 42 7.88 -9.76 -3.88
CA PRO A 42 8.04 -11.17 -3.56
C PRO A 42 9.09 -11.83 -4.47
N TRP A 43 9.96 -12.68 -3.92
CA TRP A 43 11.07 -13.30 -4.66
C TRP A 43 10.60 -14.02 -5.94
N TYR A 44 9.40 -14.59 -5.92
CA TYR A 44 8.81 -15.28 -7.07
C TYR A 44 8.42 -14.33 -8.23
N SER A 45 8.16 -13.05 -7.96
CA SER A 45 7.79 -12.06 -8.97
C SER A 45 8.99 -11.53 -9.76
N LEU A 46 10.22 -11.79 -9.28
CA LEU A 46 11.45 -11.41 -9.98
C LEU A 46 11.76 -12.40 -11.10
N ASN A 47 12.21 -11.90 -12.26
CA ASN A 47 12.73 -12.75 -13.32
C ASN A 47 14.11 -13.31 -12.96
N LYS A 48 14.59 -14.31 -13.72
CA LYS A 48 15.87 -15.01 -13.44
C LYS A 48 17.09 -14.07 -13.43
N ALA A 49 17.07 -12.98 -14.20
CA ALA A 49 18.16 -12.01 -14.23
C ALA A 49 18.11 -11.05 -13.02
N GLU A 50 16.90 -10.64 -12.61
CA GLU A 50 16.66 -9.82 -11.43
C GLU A 50 17.01 -10.58 -10.15
N ARG A 51 16.59 -11.85 -10.02
CA ARG A 51 16.97 -12.71 -8.88
C ARG A 51 18.48 -12.87 -8.78
N ARG A 52 19.17 -13.08 -9.92
CA ARG A 52 20.64 -13.19 -9.95
C ARG A 52 21.32 -11.89 -9.52
N ARG A 53 20.81 -10.73 -9.95
CA ARG A 53 21.34 -9.43 -9.55
C ARG A 53 21.08 -9.13 -8.08
N ALA A 54 19.87 -9.38 -7.59
CA ALA A 54 19.53 -9.26 -6.18
C ALA A 54 20.41 -10.18 -5.32
N PHE A 55 20.61 -11.43 -5.76
CA PHE A 55 21.49 -12.39 -5.09
C PHE A 55 22.95 -11.91 -5.04
N TRP A 56 23.47 -11.39 -6.16
CA TRP A 56 24.84 -10.86 -6.22
C TRP A 56 25.03 -9.65 -5.29
N LEU A 57 24.06 -8.73 -5.25
CA LEU A 57 24.09 -7.56 -4.37
C LEU A 57 23.99 -7.96 -2.89
N MET A 58 23.09 -8.88 -2.54
CA MET A 58 22.97 -9.37 -1.16
C MET A 58 24.26 -10.05 -0.68
N ALA A 59 24.86 -10.89 -1.52
CA ALA A 59 26.06 -11.65 -1.17
C ALA A 59 27.32 -10.79 -1.06
N ASN A 60 27.47 -9.75 -1.89
CA ASN A 60 28.73 -9.01 -2.01
C ASN A 60 28.68 -7.58 -1.44
N HIS A 61 27.51 -6.95 -1.35
CA HIS A 61 27.35 -5.59 -0.84
C HIS A 61 26.69 -5.53 0.54
N HIS A 62 25.76 -6.43 0.87
CA HIS A 62 24.98 -6.37 2.11
C HIS A 62 25.43 -7.38 3.20
N GLY A 63 26.32 -8.33 2.89
CA GLY A 63 26.91 -9.24 3.88
C GLY A 63 25.94 -10.27 4.49
N GLU A 64 24.73 -10.42 3.96
CA GLU A 64 23.71 -11.33 4.49
C GLU A 64 23.74 -12.71 3.80
N LYS A 65 23.74 -13.79 4.58
CA LYS A 65 23.46 -15.16 4.10
C LYS A 65 22.01 -15.54 4.42
N HIS A 66 21.19 -15.83 3.41
CA HIS A 66 19.78 -16.19 3.60
C HIS A 66 19.58 -17.70 3.91
N PRO A 67 18.55 -18.10 4.69
CA PRO A 67 18.13 -19.50 4.87
C PRO A 67 17.63 -20.14 3.55
N ARG A 68 17.96 -21.43 3.38
CA ARG A 68 17.66 -22.24 2.18
C ARG A 68 16.15 -22.53 2.06
N TYR A 69 15.53 -22.09 0.97
CA TYR A 69 14.27 -22.66 0.46
C TYR A 69 14.54 -23.35 -0.88
N SER A 70 14.10 -24.61 -1.02
CA SER A 70 14.44 -25.52 -2.13
C SER A 70 13.65 -25.25 -3.42
N GLU A 71 14.31 -25.45 -4.56
CA GLU A 71 13.99 -24.92 -5.89
C GLU A 71 12.98 -25.75 -6.74
N ASN A 72 12.36 -26.81 -6.19
CA ASN A 72 11.84 -27.90 -7.03
C ASN A 72 10.32 -28.09 -7.14
N ASP A 73 9.49 -27.19 -6.64
CA ASP A 73 8.05 -27.49 -6.54
C ASP A 73 7.13 -26.50 -7.26
N TYR A 74 7.41 -26.14 -8.53
CA TYR A 74 6.45 -25.28 -9.27
C TYR A 74 6.56 -25.29 -10.80
N SER A 75 6.64 -26.47 -11.42
CA SER A 75 6.48 -26.59 -12.88
C SER A 75 5.16 -27.29 -13.20
N ARG A 76 4.03 -26.57 -13.21
CA ARG A 76 2.87 -26.92 -14.05
C ARG A 76 1.78 -25.84 -14.07
N ARG A 77 1.42 -25.48 -15.31
CA ARG A 77 0.14 -24.92 -15.81
C ARG A 77 -0.08 -23.41 -15.64
N VAL A 78 0.13 -22.70 -16.75
CA VAL A 78 -0.44 -21.39 -17.04
C VAL A 78 -1.41 -21.58 -18.19
N ASP A 79 -2.71 -21.43 -17.93
CA ASP A 79 -3.69 -21.11 -18.98
C ASP A 79 -4.84 -20.31 -18.37
N THR A 80 -5.34 -19.35 -19.15
CA THR A 80 -6.36 -18.29 -18.91
C THR A 80 -5.88 -16.92 -18.38
N THR A 81 -6.10 -15.92 -19.23
CA THR A 81 -5.79 -14.49 -19.14
C THR A 81 -6.70 -13.76 -18.14
N MET A 82 -6.51 -13.98 -16.84
CA MET A 82 -7.05 -13.06 -15.83
C MET A 82 -6.12 -11.86 -15.68
N SER A 83 -6.62 -10.64 -15.93
CA SER A 83 -5.91 -9.41 -15.53
C SER A 83 -5.61 -9.50 -14.04
N VAL A 84 -4.36 -9.27 -13.65
CA VAL A 84 -3.97 -9.34 -12.23
C VAL A 84 -4.83 -8.35 -11.42
N PRO A 85 -5.51 -8.79 -10.34
CA PRO A 85 -6.40 -7.93 -9.59
C PRO A 85 -5.64 -6.77 -8.94
N THR A 86 -6.31 -5.63 -8.88
CA THR A 86 -5.86 -4.47 -8.09
C THR A 86 -6.57 -4.52 -6.75
N PHE A 87 -5.83 -4.42 -5.65
CA PHE A 87 -6.38 -4.36 -4.30
C PHE A 87 -6.21 -2.96 -3.74
N ALA A 88 -7.23 -2.42 -3.09
CA ALA A 88 -7.17 -1.15 -2.40
C ALA A 88 -7.76 -1.26 -0.99
N ASP A 89 -7.32 -0.40 -0.10
CA ASP A 89 -7.91 -0.19 1.22
C ASP A 89 -7.87 1.29 1.58
N LEU A 90 -8.82 1.69 2.41
CA LEU A 90 -8.93 3.06 2.92
C LEU A 90 -9.09 3.04 4.43
N GLN A 91 -8.48 4.00 5.11
CA GLN A 91 -8.81 4.35 6.50
C GLN A 91 -9.32 5.78 6.51
N GLY A 92 -10.19 6.11 7.46
CA GLY A 92 -10.89 7.37 7.42
C GLY A 92 -11.81 7.59 8.60
N PHE A 93 -12.57 8.68 8.53
CA PHE A 93 -13.47 9.15 9.58
C PHE A 93 -14.90 9.20 9.07
N ILE A 94 -15.85 9.26 9.99
CA ILE A 94 -17.26 9.55 9.68
C ILE A 94 -17.51 11.06 9.93
N ILE A 95 -17.91 11.78 8.88
CA ILE A 95 -18.23 13.21 8.91
C ILE A 95 -19.54 13.42 8.15
N GLY A 96 -20.50 14.11 8.77
CA GLY A 96 -21.85 14.30 8.24
C GLY A 96 -22.59 12.99 8.00
N GLY A 97 -22.24 11.92 8.75
CA GLY A 97 -22.78 10.57 8.53
C GLY A 97 -22.15 9.80 7.37
N ASN A 98 -21.17 10.37 6.67
CA ASN A 98 -20.51 9.75 5.53
C ASN A 98 -19.07 9.38 5.87
N PHE A 99 -18.60 8.27 5.29
CA PHE A 99 -17.17 7.94 5.32
C PHE A 99 -16.37 8.97 4.52
N VAL A 100 -15.20 9.33 5.04
CA VAL A 100 -14.25 10.28 4.46
C VAL A 100 -12.86 9.67 4.57
N ALA A 101 -12.26 9.33 3.44
CA ALA A 101 -10.96 8.66 3.41
C ALA A 101 -9.83 9.59 3.86
N LYS A 102 -9.07 9.18 4.88
CA LYS A 102 -7.87 9.85 5.38
C LYS A 102 -6.59 9.21 4.86
N GLU A 103 -6.59 7.91 4.68
CA GLU A 103 -5.48 7.14 4.13
C GLU A 103 -6.00 6.28 2.98
N PHE A 104 -5.23 6.19 1.92
CA PHE A 104 -5.51 5.35 0.75
C PHE A 104 -4.25 4.58 0.40
N ALA A 105 -4.40 3.28 0.17
CA ALA A 105 -3.35 2.45 -0.40
C ALA A 105 -3.92 1.59 -1.52
N VAL A 106 -3.12 1.37 -2.56
CA VAL A 106 -3.46 0.50 -3.66
C VAL A 106 -2.26 -0.28 -4.13
N LEU A 107 -2.49 -1.56 -4.40
CA LEU A 107 -1.50 -2.53 -4.78
C LEU A 107 -1.98 -3.29 -6.01
N ARG A 108 -1.08 -3.50 -6.96
CA ARG A 108 -1.32 -4.33 -8.14
C ARG A 108 -0.12 -5.23 -8.35
N ASN A 109 -0.37 -6.52 -8.54
CA ASN A 109 0.69 -7.49 -8.80
C ASN A 109 1.85 -7.47 -7.76
N GLY A 110 1.54 -7.18 -6.49
CA GLY A 110 2.54 -7.06 -5.43
C GLY A 110 3.26 -5.71 -5.38
N TYR A 111 3.01 -4.80 -6.32
CA TYR A 111 3.59 -3.47 -6.36
C TYR A 111 2.64 -2.45 -5.73
N ILE A 112 3.19 -1.57 -4.88
CA ILE A 112 2.46 -0.42 -4.36
C ILE A 112 2.35 0.59 -5.50
N LEU A 113 1.13 0.85 -5.96
CA LEU A 113 0.86 1.90 -6.94
C LEU A 113 0.75 3.27 -6.24
N SER A 114 0.17 3.29 -5.04
CA SER A 114 0.11 4.49 -4.21
C SER A 114 -0.10 4.15 -2.74
N HIS A 115 0.44 4.99 -1.87
CA HIS A 115 0.12 5.07 -0.46
C HIS A 115 0.13 6.55 -0.05
N CYS A 116 -1.05 7.06 0.31
CA CYS A 116 -1.25 8.47 0.59
C CYS A 116 -1.97 8.64 1.94
N ILE A 117 -1.53 9.65 2.70
CA ILE A 117 -2.28 10.20 3.83
C ILE A 117 -2.69 11.62 3.43
N PHE A 118 -4.00 11.86 3.40
CA PHE A 118 -4.59 13.13 3.04
C PHE A 118 -4.66 14.05 4.25
N GLY A 119 -4.45 15.35 4.03
CA GLY A 119 -4.74 16.38 5.02
C GLY A 119 -6.23 16.40 5.41
N PRO A 120 -6.62 17.15 6.45
CA PRO A 120 -8.01 17.22 6.87
C PRO A 120 -8.89 17.81 5.76
N CYS A 121 -10.06 17.20 5.49
CA CYS A 121 -11.05 17.73 4.55
C CYS A 121 -11.81 18.94 5.12
N VAL A 122 -11.87 19.03 6.44
CA VAL A 122 -12.46 20.15 7.20
C VAL A 122 -11.61 20.41 8.45
N PRO A 123 -11.52 21.66 8.92
CA PRO A 123 -10.83 21.96 10.17
C PRO A 123 -11.48 21.24 11.37
N TRP A 124 -10.70 20.88 12.39
CA TRP A 124 -11.19 20.18 13.60
C TRP A 124 -12.33 20.92 14.32
N TYR A 125 -12.26 22.25 14.35
CA TYR A 125 -13.31 23.10 14.94
C TYR A 125 -14.59 23.14 14.08
N GLY A 126 -14.52 22.75 12.81
CA GLY A 126 -15.67 22.61 11.91
C GLY A 126 -16.49 21.35 12.15
N LEU A 127 -15.99 20.40 12.94
CA LEU A 127 -16.72 19.19 13.31
C LEU A 127 -17.78 19.48 14.39
N THR A 128 -18.82 18.66 14.44
CA THR A 128 -19.73 18.56 15.58
C THR A 128 -19.04 17.91 16.78
N LYS A 129 -19.64 18.05 17.97
CA LYS A 129 -19.14 17.39 19.19
C LYS A 129 -19.14 15.86 19.08
N ALA A 130 -20.15 15.30 18.41
CA ALA A 130 -20.27 13.86 18.21
C ALA A 130 -19.17 13.34 17.27
N GLU A 131 -18.93 14.01 16.16
CA GLU A 131 -17.87 13.67 15.21
C GLU A 131 -16.48 13.77 15.85
N ARG A 132 -16.19 14.84 16.61
CA ARG A 132 -14.92 14.95 17.36
C ARG A 132 -14.71 13.78 18.31
N ARG A 133 -15.75 13.36 19.03
CA ARG A 133 -15.66 12.21 19.94
C ARG A 133 -15.37 10.92 19.18
N HIS A 134 -16.04 10.70 18.05
CA HIS A 134 -15.83 9.53 17.21
C HIS A 134 -14.43 9.53 16.59
N ALA A 135 -14.01 10.64 16.00
CA ALA A 135 -12.66 10.82 15.46
C ALA A 135 -11.59 10.59 16.54
N SER A 136 -11.73 11.19 17.72
CA SER A 136 -10.79 10.99 18.84
C SER A 136 -10.65 9.51 19.22
N TRP A 137 -11.77 8.78 19.23
CA TRP A 137 -11.74 7.34 19.49
C TRP A 137 -10.96 6.58 18.41
N LEU A 138 -11.20 6.88 17.13
CA LEU A 138 -10.50 6.26 16.00
C LEU A 138 -9.00 6.55 16.01
N MET A 139 -8.61 7.79 16.32
CA MET A 139 -7.21 8.22 16.45
C MET A 139 -6.47 7.53 17.59
N THR A 140 -7.17 7.00 18.59
CA THR A 140 -6.53 6.39 19.77
C THR A 140 -6.63 4.87 19.78
N ASN A 141 -7.70 4.31 19.18
CA ASN A 141 -8.06 2.90 19.38
C ASN A 141 -8.17 2.09 18.08
N ASN A 142 -8.11 2.72 16.91
CA ASN A 142 -8.32 2.02 15.64
C ASN A 142 -7.15 2.14 14.68
N HIS A 143 -6.91 3.31 14.09
CA HIS A 143 -5.94 3.48 13.01
C HIS A 143 -4.84 4.50 13.31
N GLU A 144 -4.89 5.17 14.46
CA GLU A 144 -3.85 6.11 14.94
C GLU A 144 -3.53 7.33 14.05
N LEU A 145 -4.12 7.42 12.85
CA LEU A 145 -4.05 8.59 11.97
C LEU A 145 -4.53 9.84 12.69
N GLN A 146 -3.66 10.82 12.90
CA GLN A 146 -4.05 12.09 13.52
C GLN A 146 -4.90 12.92 12.57
N TRP A 147 -5.72 13.81 13.13
CA TRP A 147 -6.62 14.65 12.34
C TRP A 147 -5.87 15.53 11.34
N ASP A 148 -4.76 16.12 11.78
CA ASP A 148 -3.95 17.05 11.00
C ASP A 148 -2.81 16.36 10.22
N ASP A 149 -2.71 15.02 10.30
CA ASP A 149 -1.73 14.27 9.49
C ASP A 149 -2.03 14.39 8.00
N GLY A 150 -1.01 14.16 7.17
CA GLY A 150 -1.16 14.06 5.73
C GLY A 150 -0.52 15.21 4.96
N THR A 151 0.32 14.86 4.01
CA THR A 151 1.05 15.82 3.17
C THR A 151 0.31 16.14 1.87
N VAL A 152 -0.72 15.35 1.52
CA VAL A 152 -1.51 15.53 0.31
C VAL A 152 -2.77 16.33 0.66
N PRO A 153 -2.97 17.53 0.10
CA PRO A 153 -4.20 18.30 0.33
C PRO A 153 -5.45 17.49 -0.08
N TYR A 154 -6.52 17.59 0.70
CA TYR A 154 -7.70 16.74 0.50
C TYR A 154 -8.40 17.00 -0.86
N ASN A 155 -8.29 18.21 -1.41
CA ASN A 155 -8.82 18.53 -2.74
C ASN A 155 -8.12 17.77 -3.89
N ARG A 156 -6.98 17.11 -3.64
CA ARG A 156 -6.25 16.27 -4.61
C ARG A 156 -6.70 14.81 -4.64
N VAL A 157 -7.59 14.40 -3.72
CA VAL A 157 -7.98 13.00 -3.53
C VAL A 157 -8.52 12.37 -4.82
N LYS A 158 -9.47 13.04 -5.50
CA LYS A 158 -10.06 12.52 -6.75
C LYS A 158 -9.00 12.33 -7.83
N ASP A 159 -8.28 13.39 -8.18
CA ASP A 159 -7.23 13.36 -9.21
C ASP A 159 -6.18 12.27 -8.95
N LEU A 160 -5.73 12.13 -7.70
CA LEU A 160 -4.68 11.18 -7.33
C LEU A 160 -5.20 9.74 -7.42
N ILE A 161 -6.37 9.46 -6.87
CA ILE A 161 -6.95 8.12 -6.90
C ILE A 161 -7.27 7.74 -8.35
N THR A 162 -7.99 8.58 -9.11
CA THR A 162 -8.29 8.33 -10.53
C THR A 162 -7.02 8.01 -11.30
N LYS A 163 -6.01 8.89 -11.25
CA LYS A 163 -4.74 8.66 -11.96
C LYS A 163 -4.10 7.33 -11.58
N THR A 164 -4.06 7.01 -10.29
CA THR A 164 -3.39 5.80 -9.81
C THR A 164 -4.07 4.53 -10.31
N VAL A 165 -5.40 4.51 -10.39
CA VAL A 165 -6.15 3.32 -10.79
C VAL A 165 -6.30 3.18 -12.31
N THR A 166 -6.18 4.27 -13.08
CA THR A 166 -6.34 4.28 -14.55
C THR A 166 -5.04 4.19 -15.35
N ASP A 167 -3.86 4.43 -14.76
CA ASP A 167 -2.58 4.64 -15.48
C ASP A 167 -2.08 3.47 -16.35
N GLU A 168 -2.71 2.29 -16.35
CA GLU A 168 -2.09 1.06 -16.84
C GLU A 168 -2.97 0.08 -17.64
N ALA A 169 -4.31 0.23 -17.73
CA ALA A 169 -5.14 -0.71 -18.50
C ALA A 169 -6.51 -0.15 -18.92
N SER A 170 -6.99 -0.59 -20.10
CA SER A 170 -8.31 -0.26 -20.67
C SER A 170 -9.50 -0.91 -19.94
N TYR A 171 -9.26 -1.65 -18.85
CA TYR A 171 -10.27 -2.17 -17.94
C TYR A 171 -9.60 -2.63 -16.64
N THR A 172 -9.89 -1.96 -15.53
CA THR A 172 -9.33 -2.32 -14.22
C THR A 172 -10.45 -2.64 -13.23
N VAL A 173 -10.41 -3.85 -12.65
CA VAL A 173 -11.20 -4.16 -11.45
C VAL A 173 -10.36 -3.84 -10.21
N VAL A 174 -10.87 -2.93 -9.37
CA VAL A 174 -10.31 -2.57 -8.06
C VAL A 174 -11.12 -3.27 -6.97
N TYR A 175 -10.48 -4.16 -6.25
CA TYR A 175 -11.04 -4.88 -5.12
C TYR A 175 -10.79 -4.15 -3.81
N VAL A 176 -11.84 -3.90 -3.06
CA VAL A 176 -11.81 -3.29 -1.72
C VAL A 176 -12.52 -4.21 -0.73
N LYS A 177 -12.10 -4.22 0.53
CA LYS A 177 -12.84 -4.94 1.58
C LYS A 177 -13.73 -3.98 2.36
N GLY A 178 -15.01 -4.34 2.49
CA GLY A 178 -16.02 -3.52 3.17
C GLY A 178 -16.84 -2.65 2.22
N ARG A 179 -18.16 -2.66 2.43
CA ARG A 179 -19.16 -1.98 1.58
C ARG A 179 -19.01 -0.45 1.59
N GLU A 180 -18.83 0.16 2.76
CA GLU A 180 -18.70 1.62 2.90
C GLU A 180 -17.51 2.17 2.08
N LYS A 181 -16.38 1.46 2.10
CA LYS A 181 -15.18 1.83 1.34
C LYS A 181 -15.39 1.71 -0.17
N ARG A 182 -16.07 0.64 -0.61
CA ARG A 182 -16.47 0.46 -2.02
C ARG A 182 -17.39 1.58 -2.48
N GLU A 183 -18.45 1.86 -1.72
CA GLU A 183 -19.43 2.90 -2.06
C GLU A 183 -18.75 4.28 -2.11
N TRP A 184 -17.87 4.58 -1.17
CA TRP A 184 -17.11 5.83 -1.18
C TRP A 184 -16.21 5.96 -2.42
N LEU A 185 -15.43 4.93 -2.74
CA LEU A 185 -14.58 4.93 -3.94
C LEU A 185 -15.41 5.05 -5.22
N ARG A 186 -16.54 4.33 -5.29
CA ARG A 186 -17.42 4.37 -6.46
C ARG A 186 -18.01 5.77 -6.63
N ASN A 187 -18.44 6.40 -5.55
CA ASN A 187 -18.98 7.77 -5.57
C ASN A 187 -17.93 8.81 -5.96
N LEU A 188 -16.67 8.60 -5.58
CA LEU A 188 -15.56 9.47 -5.95
C LEU A 188 -15.25 9.40 -7.46
N LEU A 189 -15.38 8.21 -8.05
CA LEU A 189 -14.96 7.86 -9.41
C LEU A 189 -16.14 7.67 -10.38
N LEU A 190 -17.33 8.21 -10.09
CA LEU A 190 -18.54 8.00 -10.89
C LEU A 190 -18.42 8.40 -12.37
N ASP A 191 -17.49 9.29 -12.70
CA ASP A 191 -17.30 9.81 -14.06
C ASP A 191 -16.38 8.93 -14.91
N ASP A 192 -15.78 7.87 -14.34
CA ASP A 192 -14.79 7.01 -14.99
C ASP A 192 -15.39 5.62 -15.29
N ASP A 193 -16.05 5.46 -16.45
CA ASP A 193 -16.74 4.22 -16.87
C ASP A 193 -15.80 2.99 -16.98
N ASP A 194 -14.49 3.22 -17.10
CA ASP A 194 -13.47 2.18 -17.27
C ASP A 194 -13.00 1.55 -15.94
N ILE A 195 -13.45 2.08 -14.79
CA ILE A 195 -13.04 1.62 -13.46
C ILE A 195 -14.18 0.86 -12.79
N TYR A 196 -13.98 -0.45 -12.59
CA TYR A 196 -14.94 -1.27 -11.87
C TYR A 196 -14.49 -1.51 -10.43
N ILE A 197 -15.31 -1.13 -9.45
CA ILE A 197 -14.97 -1.24 -8.02
C ILE A 197 -15.84 -2.29 -7.36
N GLU A 198 -15.19 -3.36 -6.91
CA GLU A 198 -15.85 -4.51 -6.31
C GLU A 198 -15.41 -4.80 -4.89
N THR A 199 -16.32 -5.43 -4.14
CA THR A 199 -15.99 -5.95 -2.82
C THR A 199 -15.25 -7.27 -2.97
N VAL A 200 -14.14 -7.45 -2.26
CA VAL A 200 -13.41 -8.73 -2.21
C VAL A 200 -14.36 -9.87 -1.84
N ASP A 201 -15.25 -9.64 -0.88
CA ASP A 201 -16.21 -10.63 -0.38
C ASP A 201 -17.20 -11.12 -1.44
N THR A 202 -17.40 -10.38 -2.54
CA THR A 202 -18.29 -10.76 -3.64
C THR A 202 -17.69 -11.86 -4.51
N HIS A 203 -16.38 -11.84 -4.73
CA HIS A 203 -15.69 -12.82 -5.60
C HIS A 203 -14.90 -13.87 -4.79
N TYR A 204 -14.64 -13.61 -3.51
CA TYR A 204 -13.84 -14.46 -2.64
C TYR A 204 -14.58 -14.72 -1.33
N ALA A 205 -15.57 -15.61 -1.34
CA ALA A 205 -16.49 -15.83 -0.22
C ALA A 205 -15.80 -16.18 1.11
N ASP A 206 -14.64 -16.84 1.04
CA ASP A 206 -13.91 -17.31 2.22
C ASP A 206 -12.89 -16.31 2.77
N VAL A 207 -12.81 -15.09 2.24
CA VAL A 207 -11.79 -14.12 2.69
C VAL A 207 -12.05 -13.68 4.14
N PRO A 208 -11.14 -13.97 5.10
CA PRO A 208 -11.32 -13.55 6.48
C PRO A 208 -11.38 -12.03 6.63
N SER A 209 -11.88 -11.55 7.78
CA SER A 209 -11.77 -10.14 8.15
C SER A 209 -10.31 -9.68 8.19
N LEU A 210 -10.04 -8.40 7.89
CA LEU A 210 -8.66 -7.86 7.78
C LEU A 210 -7.80 -8.08 9.04
N ASN A 211 -8.42 -8.11 10.21
CA ASN A 211 -7.75 -8.38 11.48
C ASN A 211 -7.34 -9.85 11.68
N LYS A 212 -7.90 -10.79 10.91
CA LYS A 212 -7.59 -12.22 10.94
C LYS A 212 -6.61 -12.64 9.85
N LEU A 213 -6.34 -11.76 8.88
CA LEU A 213 -5.36 -12.02 7.83
C LEU A 213 -3.93 -11.87 8.38
N ASP A 214 -3.04 -12.74 7.89
CA ASP A 214 -1.66 -12.79 8.35
C ASP A 214 -0.90 -11.49 8.05
N VAL A 215 -0.20 -11.00 9.07
CA VAL A 215 0.66 -9.81 9.00
C VAL A 215 2.08 -10.13 8.51
N THR A 216 2.47 -11.42 8.44
CA THR A 216 3.79 -11.78 7.92
C THR A 216 3.97 -11.29 6.49
N HIS A 217 5.19 -10.85 6.17
CA HIS A 217 5.53 -10.30 4.85
C HIS A 217 4.68 -9.11 4.38
N THR A 218 4.04 -8.39 5.32
CA THR A 218 3.39 -7.10 5.03
C THR A 218 4.36 -5.95 5.28
N LEU A 219 4.25 -4.90 4.45
CA LEU A 219 4.93 -3.64 4.74
C LEU A 219 4.17 -2.87 5.82
N ARG A 220 4.91 -2.29 6.75
CA ARG A 220 4.35 -1.42 7.81
C ARG A 220 4.47 0.03 7.39
N CYS A 221 3.43 0.80 7.67
CA CYS A 221 3.52 2.26 7.59
C CYS A 221 4.38 2.76 8.76
N ASN A 222 5.27 3.71 8.48
CA ASN A 222 6.12 4.32 9.52
C ASN A 222 5.38 5.36 10.37
N LYS A 223 4.12 5.68 10.04
CA LYS A 223 3.30 6.69 10.71
C LYS A 223 2.39 6.10 11.79
N HIS A 224 1.90 4.88 11.58
CA HIS A 224 0.99 4.21 12.51
C HIS A 224 1.05 2.69 12.31
N VAL A 225 0.74 1.95 13.39
CA VAL A 225 0.93 0.49 13.42
C VAL A 225 -0.40 -0.25 13.24
N THR A 226 -1.49 0.28 13.78
CA THR A 226 -2.77 -0.42 13.81
C THR A 226 -3.63 -0.12 12.58
N ASN A 227 -4.24 -1.16 11.99
CA ASN A 227 -5.22 -1.07 10.90
C ASN A 227 -4.82 -0.20 9.68
N CYS A 228 -3.53 -0.08 9.41
CA CYS A 228 -3.05 0.71 8.28
C CYS A 228 -3.56 0.22 6.92
N ALA A 229 -4.01 1.14 6.06
CA ALA A 229 -4.48 0.81 4.72
C ALA A 229 -3.42 0.06 3.92
N LEU A 230 -2.16 0.51 3.94
CA LEU A 230 -1.06 -0.16 3.24
C LEU A 230 -0.92 -1.62 3.71
N GLN A 231 -0.91 -1.83 5.02
CA GLN A 231 -0.79 -3.17 5.57
C GLN A 231 -1.98 -4.04 5.19
N ASN A 232 -3.20 -3.50 5.24
CA ASN A 232 -4.42 -4.22 4.89
C ASN A 232 -4.43 -4.65 3.42
N VAL A 233 -3.95 -3.82 2.51
CA VAL A 233 -3.84 -4.19 1.10
C VAL A 233 -2.84 -5.33 0.90
N PHE A 234 -1.69 -5.30 1.58
CA PHE A 234 -0.74 -6.41 1.54
C PHE A 234 -1.32 -7.71 2.11
N LYS A 235 -2.07 -7.62 3.22
CA LYS A 235 -2.78 -8.78 3.79
C LYS A 235 -3.73 -9.40 2.76
N LEU A 236 -4.52 -8.58 2.08
CA LEU A 236 -5.45 -9.03 1.04
C LEU A 236 -4.72 -9.67 -0.14
N PHE A 237 -3.67 -9.01 -0.64
CA PHE A 237 -2.88 -9.54 -1.76
C PHE A 237 -2.20 -10.86 -1.41
N ASN A 238 -1.57 -10.96 -0.24
CA ASN A 238 -0.92 -12.18 0.21
C ASN A 238 -1.93 -13.32 0.35
N TRP A 239 -3.08 -13.05 1.00
CA TRP A 239 -4.15 -14.04 1.09
C TRP A 239 -4.61 -14.53 -0.29
N TRP A 240 -4.92 -13.59 -1.19
CA TRP A 240 -5.33 -13.92 -2.56
C TRP A 240 -4.26 -14.74 -3.29
N PHE A 241 -3.00 -14.32 -3.19
CA PHE A 241 -1.88 -14.98 -3.84
C PHE A 241 -1.71 -16.44 -3.39
N TYR A 242 -1.90 -16.74 -2.10
CA TYR A 242 -1.73 -18.09 -1.57
C TYR A 242 -2.97 -18.99 -1.69
N HIS A 243 -4.17 -18.42 -1.91
CA HIS A 243 -5.43 -19.18 -1.89
C HIS A 243 -6.12 -19.28 -3.26
N THR A 244 -5.71 -18.48 -4.25
CA THR A 244 -6.37 -18.43 -5.55
C THR A 244 -5.43 -18.63 -6.74
N LYS A 245 -4.12 -18.74 -6.48
CA LYS A 245 -3.08 -19.10 -7.47
C LYS A 245 -2.39 -20.39 -7.09
#